data_AF-A0A0R2LDF2-F1
#
_entry.id   AF-A0A0R2LDF2-F1
#
_cell.length_a   1.000
_cell.length_b   1.000
_cell.length_c   1.000
_cell.angle_alpha   90.00
_cell.angle_beta   90.00
_cell.angle_gamma   90.00
#
_symmetry.space_group_name_H-M   'P 1'
#
loop_
_entity.id
_entity.type
_entity.pdbx_description
1 polymer ?
#
loop_
_entity_poly.entity_id
_entity_poly.type
_entity_poly.pdbx_seq_one_letter_code
_entity_poly.pdbx_strand_id
1 'polypeptide(L)'
;MAKYYRVRTQEQWEWLCNKLNLSQAVIERSIAFPTVLRIENDDGLRIEIIYYGAPKNVSEVSNLMEESKMEDYITIYGKDAEQIRTTSDGQVPIVKYHEPSGRLTPIFDIADGIDIPKSLLYPKVKFTEEEKREFDDIKKHVTALYNAMVLIFEHRDECINLNNKLFYSAPPKYLNDVQRDFARAWTDESLIEVIPDKKWNVKVPHIENRFYFKHTDGGLKGSSSAYNDDYNQQFTVEELKYYGLEDESIYKRVEVEE
;
A
#
# COMPACT_ATOMS: atom_id res chain seq x y z
N MET A 1 -13.38 25.90 17.63
CA MET A 1 -12.74 26.19 16.33
C MET A 1 -13.61 25.66 15.20
N ALA A 2 -13.93 26.50 14.20
CA ALA A 2 -14.80 26.12 13.08
C ALA A 2 -14.09 25.20 12.08
N LYS A 3 -14.74 24.11 11.69
CA LYS A 3 -14.32 23.22 10.60
C LYS A 3 -15.32 23.28 9.46
N TYR A 4 -14.82 23.15 8.23
CA TYR A 4 -15.66 23.20 7.04
C TYR A 4 -15.57 21.90 6.27
N TYR A 5 -16.73 21.33 5.93
CA TYR A 5 -16.85 20.04 5.26
C TYR A 5 -17.65 20.20 3.96
N ARG A 6 -17.17 19.63 2.86
CA ARG A 6 -17.96 19.55 1.61
C ARG A 6 -18.55 18.16 1.47
N VAL A 7 -19.87 18.12 1.33
CA VAL A 7 -20.68 16.92 1.17
C VAL A 7 -21.34 16.96 -0.20
N ARG A 8 -21.16 15.91 -1.00
CA ARG A 8 -21.64 15.79 -2.38
C ARG A 8 -22.75 14.76 -2.56
N THR A 9 -22.94 13.88 -1.58
CA THR A 9 -23.95 12.81 -1.61
C THR A 9 -24.60 12.60 -0.25
N GLN A 10 -25.78 11.97 -0.23
CA GLN A 10 -26.46 11.55 1.00
C GLN A 10 -25.60 10.60 1.84
N GLU A 11 -24.89 9.67 1.20
CA GLU A 11 -23.96 8.74 1.87
C GLU A 11 -22.85 9.49 2.61
N GLN A 12 -22.26 10.53 1.99
CA GLN A 12 -21.25 11.37 2.64
C GLN A 12 -21.83 12.16 3.81
N TRP A 13 -23.10 12.57 3.73
CA TRP A 13 -23.78 13.28 4.81
C TRP A 13 -24.00 12.41 6.03
N GLU A 14 -24.58 11.22 5.82
CA GLU A 14 -24.86 10.24 6.86
C GLU A 14 -23.56 9.81 7.54
N TRP A 15 -22.53 9.52 6.75
CA TRP A 15 -21.21 9.19 7.26
C TRP A 15 -20.60 10.31 8.12
N LEU A 16 -20.67 11.57 7.66
CA LEU A 16 -20.13 12.70 8.41
C LEU A 16 -20.89 12.91 9.73
N CYS A 17 -22.22 12.76 9.70
CA CYS A 17 -23.05 12.84 10.90
C CYS A 17 -22.67 11.77 11.92
N ASN A 18 -22.49 10.53 11.48
CA ASN A 18 -22.07 9.43 12.33
C ASN A 18 -20.67 9.69 12.92
N LYS A 19 -19.70 10.12 12.11
CA LYS A 19 -18.33 10.41 12.56
C LYS A 19 -18.27 11.53 13.61
N LEU A 20 -19.20 12.48 13.55
CA LEU A 20 -19.28 13.58 14.50
C LEU A 20 -20.23 13.31 15.67
N ASN A 21 -20.81 12.10 15.76
CA ASN A 21 -21.80 11.71 16.77
C ASN A 21 -23.02 12.65 16.82
N LEU A 22 -23.55 13.02 15.64
CA LEU A 22 -24.73 13.87 15.54
C LEU A 22 -26.00 13.08 15.81
N SER A 23 -27.00 13.73 16.41
CA SER A 23 -28.29 13.09 16.69
C SER A 23 -29.01 12.64 15.42
N GLN A 24 -29.81 11.58 15.51
CA GLN A 24 -30.65 11.07 14.42
C GLN A 24 -31.51 12.15 13.73
N ALA A 25 -32.05 13.10 14.52
CA ALA A 25 -32.83 14.21 14.01
C ALA A 25 -32.06 15.16 13.07
N VAL A 26 -30.72 15.14 13.11
CA VAL A 26 -29.84 15.89 12.20
C VAL A 26 -29.54 15.07 10.95
N ILE A 27 -29.32 13.77 11.10
CA ILE A 27 -29.09 12.83 9.97
C ILE A 27 -30.28 12.87 9.00
N GLU A 28 -31.50 12.86 9.53
CA GLU A 28 -32.74 12.85 8.75
C GLU A 28 -33.09 14.21 8.13
N ARG A 29 -32.30 15.26 8.38
CA ARG A 29 -32.51 16.55 7.69
C ARG A 29 -32.21 16.39 6.21
N SER A 30 -33.21 16.70 5.40
CA SER A 30 -33.01 16.83 3.96
C SER A 30 -32.09 18.03 3.68
N ILE A 31 -30.91 17.74 3.13
CA ILE A 31 -29.99 18.75 2.63
C ILE A 31 -29.82 18.57 1.12
N ALA A 32 -29.68 19.68 0.40
CA ALA A 32 -29.37 19.64 -1.02
C ALA A 32 -27.88 19.32 -1.22
N PHE A 33 -27.56 18.58 -2.29
CA PHE A 33 -26.18 18.28 -2.64
C PHE A 33 -25.80 18.90 -3.98
N PRO A 34 -24.55 19.38 -4.15
CA PRO A 34 -23.47 19.45 -3.16
C PRO A 34 -23.64 20.64 -2.19
N THR A 35 -23.22 20.48 -0.93
CA THR A 35 -23.30 21.50 0.12
C THR A 35 -22.00 21.60 0.92
N VAL A 36 -21.62 22.83 1.31
CA VAL A 36 -20.55 23.07 2.28
C VAL A 36 -21.17 23.41 3.63
N LEU A 37 -20.69 22.73 4.67
CA LEU A 37 -21.14 22.87 6.05
C LEU A 37 -20.04 23.49 6.89
N ARG A 38 -20.38 24.45 7.73
CA ARG A 38 -19.54 24.91 8.84
C ARG A 38 -20.03 24.24 10.12
N ILE A 39 -19.10 23.61 10.85
CA ILE A 39 -19.38 22.94 12.11
C ILE A 39 -18.49 23.55 13.20
N GLU A 40 -19.12 24.00 14.28
CA GLU A 40 -18.46 24.55 15.48
C GLU A 40 -18.85 23.76 16.72
N ASN A 41 -17.88 23.55 17.62
CA ASN A 41 -17.98 22.61 18.73
C ASN A 41 -17.57 23.21 20.09
N ASP A 42 -17.65 24.54 20.25
CA ASP A 42 -17.08 25.21 21.42
C ASP A 42 -18.05 25.27 22.62
N ASP A 43 -19.37 25.38 22.42
CA ASP A 43 -20.39 25.40 23.50
C ASP A 43 -21.73 24.70 23.12
N GLY A 44 -21.66 23.81 22.14
CA GLY A 44 -22.81 23.16 21.51
C GLY A 44 -22.61 23.06 20.01
N LEU A 45 -23.08 21.95 19.42
CA LEU A 45 -22.89 21.70 18.00
C LEU A 45 -23.73 22.68 17.18
N ARG A 46 -23.06 23.55 16.43
CA ARG A 46 -23.70 24.43 15.44
C ARG A 46 -23.33 23.98 14.04
N ILE A 47 -24.34 23.68 13.23
CA ILE A 47 -24.21 23.35 11.80
C ILE A 47 -24.82 24.47 10.97
N GLU A 48 -24.03 25.06 10.08
CA GLU A 48 -24.45 26.13 9.18
C GLU A 48 -24.19 25.73 7.73
N ILE A 49 -25.23 25.81 6.89
CA ILE A 49 -25.13 25.57 5.44
C ILE A 49 -24.62 26.85 4.77
N ILE A 50 -23.51 26.74 4.04
CA ILE A 50 -22.92 27.87 3.30
C ILE A 50 -23.41 27.86 1.86
N TYR A 51 -24.29 28.81 1.53
CA TYR A 51 -24.86 28.94 0.19
C TYR A 51 -23.95 29.72 -0.79
N TYR A 52 -23.06 30.58 -0.29
CA TYR A 52 -22.17 31.42 -1.11
C TYR A 52 -20.79 31.61 -0.47
N GLY A 53 -19.73 31.60 -1.28
CA GLY A 53 -18.37 31.95 -0.84
C GLY A 53 -17.71 30.91 0.07
N ALA A 54 -17.57 29.66 -0.41
CA ALA A 54 -16.91 28.61 0.35
C ALA A 54 -15.47 29.02 0.76
N PRO A 55 -15.08 28.86 2.03
CA PRO A 55 -13.73 29.20 2.48
C PRO A 55 -12.67 28.34 1.79
N LYS A 56 -11.41 28.80 1.77
CA LYS A 56 -10.32 28.04 1.13
C LYS A 56 -10.00 26.72 1.84
N ASN A 57 -10.28 26.60 3.14
CA ASN A 57 -9.95 25.44 3.97
C ASN A 57 -11.20 24.58 4.19
N VAL A 58 -11.65 23.88 3.15
CA VAL A 58 -12.78 22.95 3.19
C VAL A 58 -12.27 21.54 3.00
N SER A 59 -12.54 20.66 3.96
CA SER A 59 -12.24 19.23 3.86
C SER A 59 -13.32 18.54 3.00
N GLU A 60 -12.91 17.84 1.95
CA GLU A 60 -13.81 16.99 1.17
C GLU A 60 -14.14 15.74 1.98
N VAL A 61 -15.43 15.47 2.19
CA VAL A 61 -15.85 14.31 3.00
C VAL A 61 -15.51 12.98 2.33
N SER A 62 -15.44 12.93 1.00
CA SER A 62 -14.93 11.76 0.27
C SER A 62 -13.54 11.34 0.73
N ASN A 63 -12.63 12.30 0.93
CA ASN A 63 -11.26 12.01 1.32
C ASN A 63 -11.21 11.53 2.78
N LEU A 64 -12.02 12.12 3.65
CA LEU A 64 -12.15 11.70 5.04
C LEU A 64 -12.81 10.32 5.16
N MET A 65 -13.71 9.99 4.22
CA MET A 65 -14.31 8.66 4.08
C MET A 65 -13.28 7.65 3.60
N GLU A 66 -12.44 7.97 2.62
CA GLU A 66 -11.34 7.11 2.17
C GLU A 66 -10.33 6.85 3.29
N GLU A 67 -9.94 7.88 4.05
CA GLU A 67 -9.10 7.74 5.25
C GLU A 67 -9.77 6.90 6.36
N SER A 68 -11.11 6.89 6.43
CA SER A 68 -11.86 6.05 7.39
C SER A 68 -12.26 4.67 6.87
N LYS A 69 -12.24 4.45 5.55
CA LYS A 69 -12.42 3.14 4.91
C LYS A 69 -11.23 2.22 5.18
N MET A 70 -10.17 2.73 5.83
CA MET A 70 -9.18 1.96 6.57
C MET A 70 -9.75 1.39 7.88
N GLU A 71 -10.89 0.71 7.83
CA GLU A 71 -11.12 -0.38 8.78
C GLU A 71 -10.29 -1.56 8.28
N ASP A 72 -9.21 -1.82 9.01
CA ASP A 72 -8.16 -2.79 8.74
C ASP A 72 -8.61 -4.25 8.86
N TYR A 73 -9.91 -4.52 8.96
CA TYR A 73 -10.45 -5.85 9.27
C TYR A 73 -11.53 -6.26 8.27
N ILE A 74 -11.68 -7.57 8.07
CA ILE A 74 -12.84 -8.22 7.47
C ILE A 74 -13.50 -9.04 8.56
N THR A 75 -14.77 -8.79 8.80
CA THR A 75 -15.57 -9.60 9.71
C THR A 75 -16.12 -10.83 8.98
N ILE A 76 -15.80 -12.03 9.46
CA ILE A 76 -16.38 -13.29 8.99
C ILE A 76 -17.51 -13.68 9.95
N TYR A 77 -18.73 -13.83 9.43
CA TYR A 77 -19.92 -14.11 10.25
C TYR A 77 -20.35 -15.58 10.20
N GLY A 78 -20.92 -16.07 11.30
CA GLY A 78 -21.76 -17.28 11.34
C GLY A 78 -21.14 -18.52 10.66
N LYS A 79 -21.84 -19.08 9.67
CA LYS A 79 -21.47 -20.34 8.98
C LYS A 79 -20.15 -20.30 8.22
N ASP A 80 -19.68 -19.12 7.82
CA ASP A 80 -18.39 -19.00 7.12
C ASP A 80 -17.23 -19.08 8.12
N ALA A 81 -17.44 -18.60 9.36
CA ALA A 81 -16.46 -18.77 10.43
C ALA A 81 -16.35 -20.24 10.87
N GLU A 82 -17.43 -21.01 10.79
CA GLU A 82 -17.43 -22.47 11.04
C GLU A 82 -16.57 -23.24 10.02
N GLN A 83 -16.26 -22.65 8.86
CA GLN A 83 -15.45 -23.28 7.82
C GLN A 83 -13.94 -23.05 8.00
N ILE A 84 -13.51 -22.21 8.94
CA ILE A 84 -12.09 -21.96 9.23
C ILE A 84 -11.48 -23.21 9.86
N ARG A 85 -10.49 -23.83 9.19
CA ARG A 85 -9.81 -25.05 9.64
C ARG A 85 -8.35 -24.79 9.94
N THR A 86 -7.84 -25.34 11.03
CA THR A 86 -6.40 -25.33 11.34
C THR A 86 -5.69 -26.46 10.60
N THR A 87 -4.73 -26.12 9.75
CA THR A 87 -3.86 -27.09 9.06
C THR A 87 -2.62 -27.37 9.92
N SER A 88 -2.77 -28.21 10.95
CA SER A 88 -1.69 -28.86 11.72
C SER A 88 -0.75 -28.00 12.60
N ASP A 89 -0.56 -28.50 13.83
CA ASP A 89 0.55 -28.35 14.79
C ASP A 89 0.81 -27.04 15.55
N GLY A 90 0.05 -25.97 15.33
CA GLY A 90 0.10 -24.75 16.15
C GLY A 90 -1.25 -24.38 16.74
N GLN A 91 -1.51 -24.78 17.99
CA GLN A 91 -2.80 -24.58 18.67
C GLN A 91 -3.20 -23.09 18.80
N VAL A 92 -4.23 -22.69 18.05
CA VAL A 92 -5.31 -21.86 18.59
C VAL A 92 -6.63 -22.49 18.12
N PRO A 93 -7.24 -23.40 18.90
CA PRO A 93 -8.50 -23.98 18.50
C PRO A 93 -9.58 -22.88 18.49
N ILE A 94 -10.21 -22.60 17.35
CA ILE A 94 -11.44 -21.77 17.30
C ILE A 94 -12.64 -22.60 17.83
N VAL A 95 -12.49 -23.93 17.91
CA VAL A 95 -13.49 -24.91 18.37
C VAL A 95 -12.91 -25.83 19.45
N LYS A 96 -13.62 -25.96 20.59
CA LYS A 96 -13.38 -26.95 21.64
C LYS A 96 -14.19 -28.22 21.33
N TYR A 97 -13.50 -29.36 21.34
CA TYR A 97 -14.15 -30.66 21.30
C TYR A 97 -14.64 -31.05 22.70
N HIS A 98 -15.93 -31.33 22.84
CA HIS A 98 -16.53 -31.75 24.12
C HIS A 98 -16.71 -33.27 24.13
N GLU A 99 -15.73 -33.99 24.69
CA GLU A 99 -15.63 -35.46 24.68
C GLU A 99 -16.88 -36.21 25.17
N PRO A 100 -17.64 -35.76 26.20
CA PRO A 100 -18.82 -36.51 26.65
C PRO A 100 -19.98 -36.56 25.65
N SER A 101 -20.05 -35.62 24.70
CA SER A 101 -21.19 -35.47 23.78
C SER A 101 -20.83 -35.65 22.31
N GLY A 102 -19.54 -35.82 21.98
CA GLY A 102 -19.05 -35.83 20.59
C GLY A 102 -19.34 -34.55 19.81
N ARG A 103 -19.70 -33.47 20.49
CA ARG A 103 -20.07 -32.19 19.89
C ARG A 103 -18.85 -31.26 19.85
N LEU A 104 -18.68 -30.63 18.70
CA LEU A 104 -17.80 -29.48 18.54
C LEU A 104 -18.56 -28.24 19.02
N THR A 105 -17.98 -27.51 19.96
CA THR A 105 -18.51 -26.24 20.45
C THR A 105 -17.48 -25.15 20.14
N PRO A 106 -17.84 -24.07 19.44
CA PRO A 106 -16.92 -22.96 19.22
C PRO A 106 -16.45 -22.40 20.57
N ILE A 107 -15.17 -22.01 20.68
CA ILE A 107 -14.60 -21.45 21.93
C ILE A 107 -15.13 -20.04 22.18
N PHE A 108 -15.51 -19.34 21.11
CA PHE A 108 -16.08 -18.00 21.13
C PHE A 108 -17.54 -18.07 20.69
N ASP A 109 -18.37 -17.16 21.18
CA ASP A 109 -19.67 -16.92 20.58
C ASP A 109 -19.45 -16.20 19.24
N ILE A 110 -19.47 -16.96 18.14
CA ILE A 110 -19.22 -16.43 16.80
C ILE A 110 -20.48 -15.77 16.21
N ALA A 111 -21.55 -15.62 17.01
CA ALA A 111 -22.75 -14.90 16.59
C ALA A 111 -22.44 -13.48 16.11
N ASP A 112 -21.44 -12.83 16.72
CA ASP A 112 -21.04 -11.45 16.42
C ASP A 112 -19.96 -11.34 15.32
N GLY A 113 -19.45 -12.47 14.82
CA GLY A 113 -18.42 -12.53 13.77
C GLY A 113 -16.98 -12.47 14.29
N ILE A 114 -16.03 -12.78 13.40
CA ILE A 114 -14.57 -12.74 13.66
C ILE A 114 -13.93 -11.67 12.78
N ASP A 115 -13.35 -10.65 13.41
CA ASP A 115 -12.57 -9.63 12.71
C ASP A 115 -11.16 -10.13 12.40
N ILE A 116 -10.84 -10.27 11.11
CA ILE A 116 -9.52 -10.66 10.63
C ILE A 116 -8.87 -9.46 9.95
N PRO A 117 -7.66 -9.06 10.37
CA PRO A 117 -6.94 -8.01 9.68
C PRO A 117 -6.82 -8.27 8.17
N LYS A 118 -7.19 -7.30 7.33
CA LYS A 118 -7.02 -7.32 5.88
C LYS A 118 -5.57 -7.56 5.49
N SER A 119 -4.60 -7.12 6.29
CA SER A 119 -3.17 -7.40 6.07
C SER A 119 -2.82 -8.89 6.13
N LEU A 120 -3.57 -9.70 6.88
CA LEU A 120 -3.41 -11.16 6.93
C LEU A 120 -4.07 -11.86 5.74
N LEU A 121 -5.15 -11.29 5.20
CA LEU A 121 -5.91 -11.86 4.08
C LEU A 121 -5.37 -11.41 2.71
N TYR A 122 -4.87 -10.19 2.65
CA TYR A 122 -4.34 -9.54 1.46
C TYR A 122 -2.94 -9.03 1.74
N PRO A 123 -1.93 -9.94 1.76
CA PRO A 123 -0.55 -9.51 1.92
C PRO A 123 -0.18 -8.52 0.81
N LYS A 124 0.60 -7.50 1.17
CA LYS A 124 1.09 -6.48 0.23
C LYS A 124 1.93 -7.14 -0.87
N VAL A 125 1.79 -6.61 -2.07
CA VAL A 125 2.54 -7.00 -3.25
C VAL A 125 3.73 -6.07 -3.37
N LYS A 126 4.92 -6.65 -3.29
CA LYS A 126 6.18 -5.91 -3.18
C LYS A 126 6.71 -5.55 -4.55
N PHE A 127 6.76 -4.27 -4.86
CA PHE A 127 7.33 -3.72 -6.09
C PHE A 127 8.61 -2.93 -5.78
N THR A 128 9.59 -2.95 -6.68
CA THR A 128 10.63 -1.91 -6.71
C THR A 128 10.06 -0.60 -7.25
N GLU A 129 10.81 0.49 -7.13
CA GLU A 129 10.43 1.76 -7.76
C GLU A 129 10.23 1.60 -9.28
N GLU A 130 11.11 0.84 -9.94
CA GLU A 130 11.04 0.62 -11.39
C GLU A 130 9.90 -0.31 -11.81
N GLU A 131 9.64 -1.37 -11.05
CA GLU A 131 8.46 -2.21 -11.29
C GLU A 131 7.15 -1.42 -11.13
N LYS A 132 7.09 -0.50 -10.15
CA LYS A 132 5.93 0.38 -9.97
C LYS A 132 5.80 1.40 -11.11
N ARG A 133 6.91 1.98 -11.55
CA ARG A 133 6.92 2.91 -12.69
C ARG A 133 6.41 2.23 -13.96
N GLU A 134 6.92 1.04 -14.26
CA GLU A 134 6.46 0.22 -15.40
C GLU A 134 4.97 -0.12 -15.25
N PHE A 135 4.52 -0.55 -14.06
CA PHE A 135 3.12 -0.89 -13.80
C PHE A 135 2.19 0.31 -14.06
N ASP A 136 2.54 1.49 -13.56
CA ASP A 136 1.75 2.72 -13.72
C ASP A 136 1.70 3.17 -15.17
N ASP A 137 2.79 2.98 -15.91
CA ASP A 137 2.81 3.33 -17.32
C ASP A 137 1.88 2.42 -18.13
N ILE A 138 1.95 1.11 -17.90
CA ILE A 138 1.07 0.14 -18.54
C ILE A 138 -0.40 0.43 -18.21
N LYS A 139 -0.72 0.77 -16.96
CA LYS A 139 -2.08 1.14 -16.51
C LYS A 139 -2.69 2.33 -17.25
N LYS A 140 -1.88 3.25 -17.79
CA LYS A 140 -2.37 4.36 -18.62
C LYS A 140 -2.86 3.90 -19.98
N HIS A 141 -2.29 2.80 -20.49
CA HIS A 141 -2.50 2.32 -21.85
C HIS A 141 -3.47 1.14 -21.94
N VAL A 142 -3.56 0.34 -20.87
CA VAL A 142 -4.43 -0.84 -20.83
C VAL A 142 -5.21 -0.93 -19.53
N THR A 143 -6.47 -1.35 -19.65
CA THR A 143 -7.36 -1.55 -18.49
C THR A 143 -7.44 -3.03 -18.09
N ALA A 144 -7.44 -3.93 -19.08
CA ALA A 144 -7.61 -5.35 -18.85
C ALA A 144 -6.28 -6.03 -18.47
N LEU A 145 -6.29 -6.82 -17.40
CA LEU A 145 -5.14 -7.59 -16.92
C LEU A 145 -4.52 -8.46 -18.02
N TYR A 146 -5.36 -9.12 -18.82
CA TYR A 146 -4.88 -9.96 -19.93
C TYR A 146 -4.00 -9.18 -20.92
N ASN A 147 -4.44 -7.98 -21.31
CA ASN A 147 -3.68 -7.13 -22.23
C ASN A 147 -2.39 -6.62 -21.59
N ALA A 148 -2.40 -6.32 -20.28
CA ALA A 148 -1.19 -5.94 -19.55
C ALA A 148 -0.15 -7.07 -19.55
N MET A 149 -0.58 -8.31 -19.28
CA MET A 149 0.30 -9.48 -19.29
C MET A 149 0.92 -9.71 -20.68
N VAL A 150 0.13 -9.55 -21.76
CA VAL A 150 0.63 -9.64 -23.14
C VAL A 150 1.63 -8.54 -23.44
N LEU A 151 1.31 -7.28 -23.09
CA LEU A 151 2.19 -6.13 -23.34
C LEU A 151 3.53 -6.30 -22.63
N ILE A 152 3.54 -6.70 -21.36
CA ILE A 152 4.78 -6.94 -20.60
C ILE A 152 5.62 -8.03 -21.25
N PHE A 153 4.97 -9.08 -21.77
CA PHE A 153 5.67 -10.18 -22.41
C PHE A 153 6.27 -9.79 -23.77
N GLU A 154 5.50 -9.09 -24.61
CA GLU A 154 5.88 -8.71 -25.97
C GLU A 154 6.84 -7.52 -26.00
N HIS A 155 6.68 -6.55 -25.11
CA HIS A 155 7.52 -5.35 -24.97
C HIS A 155 8.53 -5.49 -23.83
N ARG A 156 9.21 -6.64 -23.77
CA ARG A 156 10.15 -6.97 -22.68
C ARG A 156 11.24 -5.93 -22.45
N ASP A 157 11.67 -5.21 -23.48
CA ASP A 157 12.76 -4.23 -23.38
C ASP A 157 12.26 -2.93 -22.71
N GLU A 158 10.97 -2.62 -22.82
CA GLU A 158 10.33 -1.44 -22.22
C GLU A 158 9.84 -1.73 -20.79
N CYS A 159 9.50 -2.99 -20.50
CA CYS A 159 8.98 -3.46 -19.20
C CYS A 159 9.93 -4.49 -18.57
N ILE A 160 11.24 -4.24 -18.62
CA ILE A 160 12.25 -5.25 -18.29
C ILE A 160 12.12 -5.77 -16.85
N ASN A 161 11.76 -4.91 -15.90
CA ASN A 161 11.70 -5.29 -14.50
C ASN A 161 10.48 -6.17 -14.22
N LEU A 162 9.29 -5.74 -14.66
CA LEU A 162 8.07 -6.54 -14.57
C LEU A 162 8.16 -7.83 -15.39
N ASN A 163 8.75 -7.80 -16.58
CA ASN A 163 8.93 -8.98 -17.41
C ASN A 163 9.80 -10.01 -16.70
N ASN A 164 10.95 -9.59 -16.17
CA ASN A 164 11.81 -10.46 -15.38
C ASN A 164 11.06 -11.01 -14.16
N LYS A 165 10.40 -10.16 -13.37
CA LYS A 165 9.63 -10.57 -12.19
C LYS A 165 8.58 -11.64 -12.50
N LEU A 166 7.78 -11.43 -13.56
CA LEU A 166 6.61 -12.24 -13.87
C LEU A 166 6.93 -13.55 -14.61
N PHE A 167 8.05 -13.61 -15.33
CA PHE A 167 8.34 -14.71 -16.25
C PHE A 167 9.67 -15.42 -16.01
N TYR A 168 10.64 -14.79 -15.33
CA TYR A 168 12.02 -15.30 -15.27
C TYR A 168 12.63 -15.38 -13.87
N SER A 169 12.25 -14.51 -12.93
CA SER A 169 12.89 -14.38 -11.61
C SER A 169 12.42 -15.44 -10.59
N ALA A 170 11.24 -16.03 -10.78
CA ALA A 170 10.71 -17.03 -9.87
C ALA A 170 10.99 -18.46 -10.35
N PRO A 171 11.37 -19.40 -9.46
CA PRO A 171 11.41 -20.82 -9.82
C PRO A 171 10.04 -21.27 -10.36
N PRO A 172 9.97 -22.25 -11.29
CA PRO A 172 8.71 -22.64 -11.94
C PRO A 172 7.56 -22.97 -10.99
N LYS A 173 7.87 -23.44 -9.78
CA LYS A 173 6.90 -23.73 -8.72
C LYS A 173 6.21 -22.48 -8.13
N TYR A 174 6.88 -21.33 -8.14
CA TYR A 174 6.41 -20.07 -7.55
C TYR A 174 5.99 -19.02 -8.58
N LEU A 175 6.20 -19.30 -9.88
CA LEU A 175 5.84 -18.40 -10.96
C LEU A 175 4.35 -18.03 -10.94
N ASN A 176 3.50 -19.02 -10.63
CA ASN A 176 2.05 -18.82 -10.51
C ASN A 176 1.67 -17.90 -9.34
N ASP A 177 2.47 -17.87 -8.27
CA ASP A 177 2.19 -17.02 -7.11
C ASP A 177 2.54 -15.56 -7.42
N VAL A 178 3.67 -15.32 -8.09
CA VAL A 178 4.09 -13.97 -8.50
C VAL A 178 3.12 -13.37 -9.53
N GLN A 179 2.67 -14.17 -10.51
CA GLN A 179 1.67 -13.72 -11.49
C GLN A 179 0.30 -13.46 -10.84
N ARG A 180 -0.07 -14.24 -9.81
CA ARG A 180 -1.29 -14.02 -9.03
C ARG A 180 -1.19 -12.74 -8.19
N ASP A 181 -0.05 -12.48 -7.57
CA ASP A 181 0.18 -11.25 -6.83
C ASP A 181 0.14 -10.03 -7.74
N PHE A 182 0.70 -10.11 -8.94
CA PHE A 182 0.53 -9.07 -9.95
C PHE A 182 -0.93 -8.86 -10.35
N ALA A 183 -1.71 -9.93 -10.57
CA ALA A 183 -3.14 -9.82 -10.87
C ALA A 183 -3.95 -9.15 -9.73
N ARG A 184 -3.56 -9.43 -8.48
CA ARG A 184 -4.14 -8.78 -7.29
C ARG A 184 -3.82 -7.29 -7.28
N ALA A 185 -2.55 -6.92 -7.43
CA ALA A 185 -2.11 -5.53 -7.53
C ALA A 185 -2.74 -4.78 -8.72
N TRP A 186 -2.97 -5.48 -9.84
CA TRP A 186 -3.64 -4.92 -11.01
C TRP A 186 -5.10 -4.54 -10.72
N THR A 187 -5.77 -5.31 -9.87
CA THR A 187 -7.17 -5.10 -9.49
C THR A 187 -7.30 -4.06 -8.38
N ASP A 188 -6.35 -4.07 -7.44
CA ASP A 188 -6.31 -3.15 -6.30
C ASP A 188 -4.89 -2.65 -6.06
N GLU A 189 -4.64 -1.42 -6.49
CA GLU A 189 -3.33 -0.77 -6.39
C GLU A 189 -2.93 -0.44 -4.95
N SER A 190 -3.91 -0.38 -4.03
CA SER A 190 -3.62 -0.18 -2.61
C SER A 190 -2.85 -1.36 -2.01
N LEU A 191 -2.85 -2.52 -2.66
CA LEU A 191 -2.07 -3.69 -2.26
C LEU A 191 -0.58 -3.54 -2.57
N ILE A 192 -0.17 -2.55 -3.37
CA ILE A 192 1.23 -2.37 -3.73
C ILE A 192 1.98 -1.72 -2.57
N GLU A 193 3.08 -2.35 -2.17
CA GLU A 193 4.11 -1.79 -1.32
C GLU A 193 5.35 -1.56 -2.18
N VAL A 194 5.78 -0.30 -2.30
CA VAL A 194 7.01 0.05 -3.01
C VAL A 194 8.17 -0.08 -2.03
N ILE A 195 9.07 -1.01 -2.33
CA ILE A 195 10.32 -1.21 -1.60
C ILE A 195 11.36 -0.32 -2.28
N PRO A 196 11.99 0.61 -1.54
CA PRO A 196 13.11 1.38 -2.04
C PRO A 196 14.20 0.47 -2.56
N ASP A 197 14.82 0.83 -3.68
CA ASP A 197 15.93 0.06 -4.20
C ASP A 197 17.06 0.06 -3.17
N LYS A 198 17.65 -1.12 -2.93
CA LYS A 198 18.87 -1.19 -2.13
C LYS A 198 19.94 -0.37 -2.83
N LYS A 199 20.60 0.49 -2.06
CA LYS A 199 21.67 1.35 -2.54
C LYS A 199 22.96 1.07 -1.80
N TRP A 200 24.06 1.26 -2.51
CA TRP A 200 25.41 1.06 -1.99
C TRP A 200 26.24 2.31 -2.16
N ASN A 201 27.04 2.60 -1.13
CA ASN A 201 28.23 3.42 -1.25
C ASN A 201 29.42 2.52 -1.63
N VAL A 202 30.21 2.94 -2.62
CA VAL A 202 31.36 2.15 -3.10
C VAL A 202 32.65 2.82 -2.68
N LYS A 203 33.53 2.12 -1.99
CA LYS A 203 34.85 2.64 -1.61
C LYS A 203 35.79 2.69 -2.81
N VAL A 204 36.57 3.75 -2.91
CA VAL A 204 37.68 3.86 -3.87
C VAL A 204 38.79 2.90 -3.43
N PRO A 205 39.26 2.00 -4.32
CA PRO A 205 40.37 1.12 -4.01
C PRO A 205 41.62 1.93 -3.61
N HIS A 206 42.36 1.42 -2.61
CA HIS A 206 43.66 1.95 -2.18
C HIS A 206 43.68 3.38 -1.60
N ILE A 207 42.53 4.05 -1.47
CA ILE A 207 42.44 5.37 -0.82
C ILE A 207 41.53 5.27 0.40
N GLU A 208 42.10 5.49 1.58
CA GLU A 208 41.37 5.43 2.84
C GLU A 208 40.30 6.54 2.89
N ASN A 209 39.11 6.19 3.35
CA ASN A 209 37.97 7.12 3.53
C ASN A 209 37.53 7.87 2.26
N ARG A 210 37.67 7.27 1.08
CA ARG A 210 37.12 7.83 -0.17
C ARG A 210 36.08 6.92 -0.79
N PHE A 211 34.99 7.52 -1.28
CA PHE A 211 33.87 6.82 -1.91
C PHE A 211 33.60 7.37 -3.30
N TYR A 212 33.22 6.49 -4.23
CA TYR A 212 32.67 6.90 -5.51
C TYR A 212 31.27 7.48 -5.34
N PHE A 213 30.90 8.41 -6.21
CA PHE A 213 29.55 8.93 -6.33
C PHE A 213 29.22 9.32 -7.77
N LYS A 214 27.93 9.29 -8.10
CA LYS A 214 27.40 9.74 -9.40
C LYS A 214 27.35 11.26 -9.43
N HIS A 215 28.09 11.88 -10.35
CA HIS A 215 28.02 13.31 -10.57
C HIS A 215 26.94 13.64 -11.62
N THR A 216 26.41 14.86 -11.60
CA THR A 216 25.28 15.28 -12.45
C THR A 216 25.58 15.28 -13.96
N ASP A 217 26.85 15.16 -14.34
CA ASP A 217 27.31 15.03 -15.74
C ASP A 217 27.37 13.57 -16.22
N GLY A 218 26.92 12.62 -15.40
CA GLY A 218 26.97 11.17 -15.69
C GLY A 218 28.35 10.53 -15.45
N GLY A 219 29.31 11.30 -14.93
CA GLY A 219 30.63 10.79 -14.57
C GLY A 219 30.73 10.28 -13.12
N LEU A 220 31.74 9.46 -12.85
CA LEU A 220 32.13 9.09 -11.48
C LEU A 220 33.06 10.14 -10.88
N LYS A 221 32.79 10.54 -9.64
CA LYS A 221 33.69 11.35 -8.83
C LYS A 221 33.94 10.71 -7.46
N GLY A 222 34.91 11.25 -6.73
CA GLY A 222 35.30 10.75 -5.40
C GLY A 222 35.01 11.77 -4.30
N SER A 223 34.36 11.33 -3.22
CA SER A 223 34.09 12.11 -2.01
C SER A 223 34.87 11.54 -0.83
N SER A 224 35.31 12.40 0.10
CA SER A 224 35.96 12.00 1.36
C SER A 224 34.97 11.61 2.47
N SER A 225 33.67 11.70 2.19
CA SER A 225 32.59 11.34 3.11
C SER A 225 31.97 10.01 2.69
N ALA A 226 31.76 9.10 3.65
CA ALA A 226 30.90 7.92 3.47
C ALA A 226 29.42 8.31 3.32
N TYR A 227 29.10 9.52 3.78
CA TYR A 227 27.80 10.15 3.67
C TYR A 227 27.81 11.01 2.42
N ASN A 228 27.58 10.39 1.27
CA ASN A 228 26.99 11.13 0.17
C ASN A 228 25.53 11.35 0.58
N ASP A 229 25.27 12.48 1.23
CA ASP A 229 23.97 12.82 1.85
C ASP A 229 22.82 12.97 0.84
N ASP A 230 23.13 12.94 -0.46
CA ASP A 230 22.15 12.95 -1.53
C ASP A 230 21.82 11.52 -1.95
N TYR A 231 20.56 11.10 -1.76
CA TYR A 231 20.01 9.80 -2.20
C TYR A 231 20.32 9.46 -3.68
N ASN A 232 20.52 10.50 -4.50
CA ASN A 232 20.81 10.40 -5.92
C ASN A 232 22.28 10.09 -6.25
N GLN A 233 23.18 10.04 -5.25
CA GLN A 233 24.62 9.85 -5.44
C GLN A 233 25.08 8.40 -5.18
N GLN A 234 24.21 7.57 -4.59
CA GLN A 234 24.45 6.16 -4.27
C GLN A 234 24.08 5.26 -5.46
N PHE A 235 24.56 4.01 -5.46
CA PHE A 235 24.44 3.12 -6.63
C PHE A 235 23.43 2.00 -6.37
N THR A 236 22.60 1.68 -7.37
CA THR A 236 21.86 0.40 -7.44
C THR A 236 22.76 -0.72 -8.01
N VAL A 237 22.28 -1.97 -8.06
CA VAL A 237 23.03 -3.11 -8.63
C VAL A 237 23.33 -2.88 -10.12
N GLU A 238 22.34 -2.38 -10.86
CA GLU A 238 22.44 -2.09 -12.28
C GLU A 238 23.46 -0.98 -12.54
N GLU A 239 23.46 0.06 -11.71
CA GLU A 239 24.40 1.16 -11.81
C GLU A 239 25.83 0.72 -11.48
N LEU A 240 26.01 -0.15 -10.49
CA LEU A 240 27.33 -0.73 -10.21
C LEU A 240 27.92 -1.40 -11.45
N LYS A 241 27.10 -2.17 -12.18
CA LYS A 241 27.52 -2.80 -13.44
C LYS A 241 27.77 -1.78 -14.55
N TYR A 242 26.93 -0.76 -14.69
CA TYR A 242 27.11 0.31 -15.67
C TYR A 242 28.44 1.04 -15.49
N TYR A 243 28.82 1.29 -14.24
CA TYR A 243 30.02 2.02 -13.87
C TYR A 243 31.27 1.14 -13.71
N GLY A 244 31.16 -0.19 -13.89
CA GLY A 244 32.29 -1.12 -13.74
C GLY A 244 32.75 -1.30 -12.28
N LEU A 245 31.82 -1.20 -11.33
CA LEU A 245 32.03 -1.27 -9.87
C LEU A 245 31.49 -2.59 -9.27
N GLU A 246 31.19 -3.58 -10.11
CA GLU A 246 30.57 -4.85 -9.74
C GLU A 246 31.55 -5.91 -9.17
N ASP A 247 32.86 -5.71 -9.28
CA ASP A 247 33.86 -6.64 -8.74
C ASP A 247 34.14 -6.38 -7.25
N GLU A 248 33.59 -7.21 -6.37
CA GLU A 248 33.78 -7.09 -4.91
C GLU A 248 35.19 -7.41 -4.42
N SER A 249 36.03 -8.06 -5.25
CA SER A 249 37.44 -8.27 -4.91
C SER A 249 38.26 -6.98 -4.99
N ILE A 250 37.77 -6.02 -5.79
CA ILE A 250 38.38 -4.70 -6.00
C ILE A 250 37.63 -3.63 -5.20
N TYR A 251 36.29 -3.64 -5.26
CA TYR A 251 35.44 -2.58 -4.76
C TYR A 251 34.64 -3.01 -3.53
N LYS A 252 35.00 -2.44 -2.37
CA LYS A 252 34.23 -2.65 -1.14
C LYS A 252 32.95 -1.83 -1.15
N ARG A 253 31.80 -2.50 -1.04
CA ARG A 253 30.48 -1.89 -0.93
C ARG A 253 30.05 -1.76 0.52
N VAL A 254 29.30 -0.71 0.81
CA VAL A 254 28.62 -0.48 2.09
C VAL A 254 27.17 -0.25 1.75
N GLU A 255 26.30 -1.16 2.19
CA GLU A 255 24.85 -1.00 2.07
C GLU A 255 24.42 0.22 2.88
N VAL A 256 23.56 1.04 2.30
CA VAL A 256 23.00 2.22 2.96
C VAL A 256 21.78 1.74 3.74
N GLU A 257 21.83 1.88 5.06
CA GLU A 257 20.66 1.69 5.93
C GLU A 257 19.79 2.95 5.84
N GLU A 258 18.49 2.79 5.60
CA GLU A 258 17.49 3.88 5.61
C GLU A 258 17.17 4.38 7.02
#